data_AF-A0AAW8J793-F1
#
_entry.id   AF-A0AAW8J793-F1
#
_cell.length_a   1.000
_cell.length_b   1.000
_cell.length_c   1.000
_cell.angle_alpha   90.00
_cell.angle_beta   90.00
_cell.angle_gamma   90.00
#
_symmetry.space_group_name_H-M   'P 1'
#
loop_
_entity.id
_entity.type
_entity.pdbx_description
1 polymer ?
#
loop_
_entity_poly.entity_id
_entity_poly.type
_entity_poly.pdbx_seq_one_letter_code
_entity_poly.pdbx_strand_id
1 'polypeptide(L)' 'MIQKISHRDLEGIYEVAVNTIQSEMNFSDAVQQLENVARAGHSRSAMFLAELYYQGFRVERDSLKAQYWQKLATMQA' A
#
# COMPACT_ATOMS: atom_id res chain seq x y z
N MET A 1 -9.58 -11.73 -17.47
CA MET A 1 -9.73 -12.56 -16.25
C MET A 1 -9.27 -11.72 -15.08
N ILE A 2 -10.21 -11.12 -14.32
CA ILE A 2 -9.86 -10.26 -13.19
C ILE A 2 -9.60 -11.20 -12.03
N GLN A 3 -8.33 -11.38 -11.66
CA GLN A 3 -7.94 -12.24 -10.55
C GLN A 3 -8.63 -11.73 -9.29
N LYS A 4 -9.58 -12.52 -8.76
CA LYS A 4 -10.19 -12.28 -7.45
C LYS A 4 -9.12 -12.56 -6.41
N ILE A 5 -8.30 -11.56 -6.12
CA ILE A 5 -7.33 -11.62 -5.03
C ILE A 5 -8.14 -11.88 -3.76
N SER A 6 -7.91 -13.03 -3.14
CA SER A 6 -8.65 -13.43 -1.95
C SER A 6 -8.13 -12.64 -0.75
N HIS A 7 -8.96 -12.37 0.24
CA HIS A 7 -8.56 -11.56 1.41
C HIS A 7 -7.28 -12.08 2.10
N ARG A 8 -7.10 -13.41 2.11
CA ARG A 8 -5.91 -14.08 2.65
C ARG A 8 -4.65 -13.87 1.81
N ASP A 9 -4.81 -13.60 0.53
CA ASP A 9 -3.74 -13.28 -0.42
C ASP A 9 -3.31 -11.81 -0.29
N LEU A 10 -4.26 -10.91 0.04
CA LEU A 10 -3.99 -9.48 0.31
C LEU A 10 -3.00 -9.27 1.46
N GLU A 11 -3.15 -10.02 2.55
CA GLU A 11 -2.23 -9.93 3.70
C GLU A 11 -0.82 -10.38 3.32
N GLY A 12 -0.70 -11.49 2.59
CA GLY A 12 0.60 -12.01 2.15
C GLY A 12 1.31 -11.06 1.19
N ILE A 13 0.58 -10.50 0.20
CA ILE A 13 1.15 -9.50 -0.72
C ILE A 13 1.56 -8.24 0.05
N TYR A 14 0.76 -7.79 1.01
CA TYR A 14 1.13 -6.66 1.87
C TYR A 14 2.45 -6.92 2.60
N GLU A 15 2.60 -8.05 3.27
CA GLU A 15 3.83 -8.37 4.02
C GLU A 15 5.06 -8.42 3.11
N VAL A 16 4.96 -9.08 1.97
CA VAL A 16 6.04 -9.15 0.98
C VAL A 16 6.38 -7.76 0.48
N ALA A 17 5.39 -6.97 0.08
CA ALA A 17 5.61 -5.65 -0.48
C ALA A 17 6.21 -4.67 0.55
N VAL A 18 5.75 -4.71 1.81
CA VAL A 18 6.34 -3.92 2.91
C VAL A 18 7.78 -4.33 3.19
N ASN A 19 8.09 -5.63 3.14
CA ASN A 19 9.46 -6.11 3.31
C ASN A 19 10.36 -5.66 2.16
N THR A 20 9.88 -5.78 0.91
CA THR A 20 10.59 -5.29 -0.29
C THR A 20 10.84 -3.79 -0.20
N ILE A 21 9.86 -2.98 0.21
CA ILE A 21 10.04 -1.53 0.36
C ILE A 21 11.14 -1.20 1.40
N GLN A 22 11.27 -1.99 2.46
CA GLN A 22 12.26 -1.78 3.52
C GLN A 22 13.65 -2.37 3.24
N SER A 23 13.72 -3.47 2.49
CA SER A 23 14.96 -4.20 2.23
C SER A 23 15.57 -3.89 0.87
N GLU A 24 14.74 -3.79 -0.17
CA GLU A 24 15.18 -3.70 -1.56
C GLU A 24 15.27 -2.24 -2.03
N MET A 25 16.21 -1.98 -2.95
CA MET A 25 16.26 -0.70 -3.68
C MET A 25 15.15 -0.60 -4.74
N ASN A 26 14.68 -1.73 -5.26
CA ASN A 26 13.64 -1.79 -6.29
C ASN A 26 12.25 -1.97 -5.67
N PHE A 27 11.76 -0.94 -5.01
CA PHE A 27 10.48 -0.95 -4.32
C PHE A 27 9.30 -0.45 -5.16
N SER A 28 9.54 0.06 -6.37
CA SER A 28 8.49 0.59 -7.25
C SER A 28 7.39 -0.45 -7.55
N ASP A 29 7.79 -1.70 -7.81
CA ASP A 29 6.85 -2.80 -8.03
C ASP A 29 6.05 -3.12 -6.76
N ALA A 30 6.74 -3.13 -5.61
CA ALA A 30 6.11 -3.38 -4.31
C ALA A 30 5.09 -2.30 -3.94
N VAL A 31 5.39 -1.02 -4.18
CA VAL A 31 4.44 0.09 -4.00
C VAL A 31 3.21 -0.13 -4.88
N GLN A 32 3.40 -0.53 -6.13
CA GLN A 32 2.30 -0.75 -7.06
C GLN A 32 1.43 -1.96 -6.67
N GLN A 33 2.03 -3.03 -6.13
CA GLN A 33 1.29 -4.13 -5.52
C GLN A 33 0.52 -3.66 -4.28
N LEU A 34 1.13 -2.84 -3.42
CA LEU A 34 0.46 -2.27 -2.25
C LEU A 34 -0.74 -1.40 -2.63
N GLU A 35 -0.64 -0.62 -3.71
CA GLU A 35 -1.75 0.17 -4.24
C GLU A 35 -2.90 -0.72 -4.72
N ASN A 36 -2.60 -1.82 -5.41
CA ASN A 36 -3.61 -2.76 -5.86
C ASN A 36 -4.29 -3.44 -4.67
N VAL A 37 -3.53 -3.84 -3.65
CA VAL A 37 -4.05 -4.44 -2.42
C VAL A 37 -4.91 -3.45 -1.63
N ALA A 38 -4.49 -2.19 -1.55
CA ALA A 38 -5.27 -1.11 -0.96
C ALA A 38 -6.60 -0.88 -1.71
N ARG A 39 -6.57 -0.87 -3.05
CA ARG A 39 -7.79 -0.75 -3.89
C ARG A 39 -8.69 -1.96 -3.83
N ALA A 40 -8.15 -3.14 -3.52
CA ALA A 40 -8.92 -4.36 -3.31
C ALA A 40 -9.66 -4.39 -1.96
N GLY A 41 -9.48 -3.36 -1.12
CA GLY A 41 -10.18 -3.19 0.16
C GLY A 41 -9.35 -3.51 1.38
N HIS A 42 -8.02 -3.58 1.26
CA HIS A 42 -7.14 -3.80 2.39
C HIS A 42 -6.73 -2.48 3.07
N SER A 43 -7.42 -2.13 4.15
CA SER A 43 -7.21 -0.89 4.90
C SER A 43 -5.77 -0.71 5.41
N ARG A 44 -5.10 -1.80 5.83
CA ARG A 44 -3.70 -1.73 6.30
C ARG A 44 -2.73 -1.31 5.18
N SER A 45 -2.94 -1.79 3.95
CA SER A 45 -2.10 -1.38 2.82
C SER A 45 -2.32 0.09 2.48
N ALA A 46 -3.57 0.54 2.49
CA ALA A 46 -3.89 1.95 2.29
C ALA A 46 -3.26 2.83 3.38
N MET A 47 -3.28 2.39 4.65
CA MET A 47 -2.66 3.12 5.76
C MET A 47 -1.14 3.17 5.63
N PHE A 48 -0.50 2.07 5.23
CA PHE A 48 0.94 2.03 5.00
C PHE A 48 1.36 2.96 3.86
N LEU A 49 0.63 2.98 2.74
CA LEU A 49 0.85 3.95 1.66
C LEU A 49 0.70 5.38 2.15
N ALA A 50 -0.30 5.65 2.99
CA ALA A 50 -0.50 6.97 3.56
C ALA A 50 0.73 7.41 4.37
N GLU A 51 1.24 6.54 5.25
CA GLU A 51 2.45 6.82 6.02
C GLU A 51 3.67 6.98 5.12
N LEU A 52 3.80 6.17 4.06
CA LEU A 52 4.91 6.25 3.12
C LEU A 52 5.01 7.63 2.46
N TYR A 53 3.88 8.12 1.92
CA TYR A 53 3.78 9.45 1.33
C TYR A 53 3.83 10.58 2.36
N TYR A 54 3.34 10.35 3.59
CA TYR A 54 3.38 11.34 4.66
C TYR A 54 4.80 11.57 5.17
N GLN A 55 5.55 10.49 5.38
CA GLN A 55 6.94 10.55 5.81
C GLN A 55 7.89 10.93 4.67
N GLY A 56 7.51 10.66 3.41
CA GLY A 56 8.43 10.78 2.29
C GLY A 56 9.54 9.73 2.36
N PHE A 57 9.25 8.57 2.92
CA PHE A 57 10.21 7.47 3.03
C PHE A 57 10.27 6.75 1.69
N ARG A 58 11.42 6.77 1.01
CA ARG A 58 11.66 6.19 -0.33
C ARG A 58 10.85 6.83 -1.48
N VAL A 59 9.83 7.62 -1.19
CA VAL A 59 9.02 8.38 -2.15
C VAL A 59 9.04 9.87 -1.82
N GLU A 60 8.72 10.72 -2.80
CA GLU A 60 8.53 12.13 -2.52
C GLU A 60 7.37 12.33 -1.53
N ARG A 61 7.62 13.20 -0.55
CA ARG A 61 6.61 13.53 0.47
C ARG A 61 5.44 14.22 -0.21
N ASP A 62 4.28 13.57 -0.15
CA ASP A 62 3.04 14.07 -0.72
C ASP A 62 1.92 13.93 0.31
N SER A 63 1.69 15.01 1.04
CA SER A 63 0.68 15.07 2.09
C SER A 63 -0.76 15.03 1.55
N LEU A 64 -0.98 15.32 0.26
CA LEU A 64 -2.29 15.17 -0.38
C LEU A 64 -2.56 13.70 -0.70
N LYS A 65 -1.59 13.00 -1.30
CA LYS A 65 -1.68 11.54 -1.49
C LYS A 65 -1.81 10.81 -0.17
N ALA A 66 -1.04 11.19 0.85
CA ALA A 66 -1.13 10.58 2.16
C ALA A 66 -2.57 10.63 2.73
N GLN A 67 -3.19 11.81 2.70
CA GLN A 67 -4.58 11.97 3.15
C GLN A 67 -5.58 11.18 2.31
N TYR A 68 -5.36 11.10 0.99
CA TYR A 68 -6.21 10.30 0.10
C TYR A 68 -6.19 8.82 0.51
N TRP A 69 -5.00 8.24 0.66
CA TRP A 69 -4.85 6.83 1.06
C TRP A 69 -5.33 6.59 2.50
N GLN A 70 -5.11 7.55 3.40
CA GLN A 70 -5.60 7.44 4.78
C GLN A 70 -7.13 7.45 4.83
N LYS A 71 -7.79 8.32 4.07
CA LYS A 71 -9.26 8.28 3.95
C LYS A 71 -9.75 6.96 3.37
N LEU A 72 -9.06 6.44 2.35
CA LEU A 72 -9.39 5.14 1.77
C LEU A 72 -9.30 4.02 2.82
N ALA A 73 -8.24 4.04 3.64
CA ALA A 73 -8.04 3.08 4.73
C ALA A 73 -9.17 3.16 5.78
N THR A 74 -9.58 4.37 6.16
CA THR A 74 -10.66 4.57 7.13
C THR A 74 -12.03 4.21 6.58
N MET A 75 -12.30 4.40 5.29
CA MET A 75 -13.58 4.02 4.67
C MET A 75 -13.75 2.51 4.49
N GLN A 76 -12.65 1.75 4.47
CA GLN A 76 -12.64 0.30 4.26
C GLN A 76 -12.45 -0.47 5.58
N ALA A 77 -12.34 0.21 6.72
CA ALA A 77 -12.12 -0.35 8.05
C ALA A 77 -13.42 -0.84 8.72
#